data_AF-A0A0X3U6R6-F1
#
_entry.id   AF-A0A0X3U6R6-F1
#
_cell.length_a   1.000
_cell.length_b   1.000
_cell.length_c   1.000
_cell.angle_alpha   90.00
_cell.angle_beta   90.00
_cell.angle_gamma   90.00
#
_symmetry.space_group_name_H-M   'P 1'
#
loop_
_entity.id
_entity.type
_entity.pdbx_description
1 polymer ?
#
loop_
_entity_poly.entity_id
_entity_poly.type
_entity_poly.pdbx_seq_one_letter_code
_entity_poly.pdbx_strand_id
1 'polypeptide(L)'
;MKIYLLTHERELHRPTNTGSVAMAAAGMLVQRIVWERKNPALELQSLAAAGQVALVYPATESGQQTHHVDEFEHFILLDGTWQEARKMFNRTPYLQSAPQVSLKPQSVSTYLLRRNQRDGGLCTAECVVELLHAKGHVDLALALEARFSEFNSR
;
A
#
# COMPACT_ATOMS: atom_id res chain seq x y z
N MET A 1 -6.80 -11.55 6.46
CA MET A 1 -5.86 -10.48 6.06
C MET A 1 -6.20 -9.12 6.67
N LYS A 2 -5.20 -8.23 6.80
CA LYS A 2 -5.35 -6.80 7.12
C LYS A 2 -4.34 -5.99 6.29
N ILE A 3 -4.76 -4.84 5.79
CA ILE A 3 -3.92 -3.91 5.02
C ILE A 3 -3.84 -2.59 5.78
N TYR A 4 -2.63 -2.16 6.11
CA TYR A 4 -2.34 -0.90 6.79
C TYR A 4 -1.82 0.11 5.78
N LEU A 5 -2.62 1.14 5.50
CA LEU A 5 -2.18 2.31 4.74
C LEU A 5 -1.43 3.24 5.70
N LEU A 6 -0.11 3.17 5.67
CA LEU A 6 0.76 4.09 6.40
C LEU A 6 0.86 5.39 5.58
N THR A 7 -0.03 6.34 5.89
CA THR A 7 -0.29 7.53 5.08
C THR A 7 0.54 8.71 5.54
N HIS A 8 1.22 9.39 4.62
CA HIS A 8 1.90 10.65 4.91
C HIS A 8 0.86 11.75 5.22
N GLU A 9 1.10 12.60 6.24
CA GLU A 9 0.13 13.61 6.70
C GLU A 9 -0.42 14.52 5.58
N ARG A 10 0.40 14.82 4.58
CA ARG A 10 0.06 15.70 3.43
C ARG A 10 -0.97 15.08 2.49
N GLU A 11 -1.15 13.76 2.54
CA GLU A 11 -2.02 13.01 1.65
C GLU A 11 -3.46 12.90 2.17
N LEU A 12 -3.68 13.15 3.47
CA LEU A 12 -4.97 12.96 4.13
C LEU A 12 -6.12 13.76 3.49
N HIS A 13 -5.82 14.94 2.98
CA HIS A 13 -6.79 15.85 2.38
C HIS A 13 -6.65 15.98 0.86
N ARG A 14 -5.77 15.18 0.23
CA ARG A 14 -5.61 15.25 -1.23
C ARG A 14 -6.80 14.57 -1.91
N PRO A 15 -7.52 15.27 -2.80
CA PRO A 15 -8.61 14.66 -3.55
C PRO A 15 -8.10 13.56 -4.49
N THR A 16 -6.82 13.60 -4.87
CA THR A 16 -6.18 12.60 -5.72
C THR A 16 -5.70 11.36 -4.97
N ASN A 17 -5.79 11.32 -3.63
CA ASN A 17 -5.30 10.18 -2.85
C ASN A 17 -6.23 8.96 -3.01
N THR A 18 -5.73 7.93 -3.70
CA THR A 18 -6.49 6.72 -4.00
C THR A 18 -6.64 5.77 -2.80
N GLY A 19 -5.88 5.98 -1.72
CA GLY A 19 -6.06 5.26 -0.46
C GLY A 19 -7.46 5.47 0.14
N SER A 20 -8.09 6.62 -0.10
CA SER A 20 -9.47 6.88 0.30
C SER A 20 -10.47 5.96 -0.41
N VAL A 21 -10.25 5.65 -1.68
CA VAL A 21 -11.08 4.73 -2.49
C VAL A 21 -10.96 3.31 -1.93
N ALA A 22 -9.74 2.87 -1.60
CA ALA A 22 -9.49 1.57 -0.98
C ALA A 22 -10.21 1.41 0.37
N MET A 23 -10.17 2.44 1.23
CA MET A 23 -10.91 2.43 2.49
C MET A 23 -12.44 2.39 2.29
N ALA A 24 -12.96 3.12 1.31
CA ALA A 24 -14.39 3.13 1.02
C ALA A 24 -14.91 1.78 0.50
N ALA A 25 -14.08 1.05 -0.28
CA ALA A 25 -14.45 -0.25 -0.84
C ALA A 25 -14.22 -1.42 0.15
N ALA A 26 -13.12 -1.38 0.91
CA ALA A 26 -12.62 -2.51 1.68
C ALA A 26 -12.27 -2.14 3.15
N GLY A 27 -12.98 -1.19 3.75
CA GLY A 27 -12.66 -0.62 5.07
C GLY A 27 -12.62 -1.61 6.26
N MET A 28 -13.21 -2.81 6.13
CA MET A 28 -13.02 -3.87 7.13
C MET A 28 -11.58 -4.42 7.11
N LEU A 29 -10.99 -4.55 5.91
CA LEU A 29 -9.65 -5.08 5.70
C LEU A 29 -8.60 -3.97 5.66
N VAL A 30 -8.96 -2.77 5.21
CA VAL A 30 -8.06 -1.63 5.01
C VAL A 30 -8.20 -0.65 6.16
N GLN A 31 -7.09 -0.39 6.85
CA GLN A 31 -7.00 0.59 7.93
C GLN A 31 -5.93 1.62 7.59
N ARG A 32 -6.25 2.90 7.79
CA ARG A 32 -5.28 3.98 7.65
C ARG A 32 -4.63 4.31 8.99
N ILE A 33 -3.31 4.46 8.97
CA ILE A 33 -2.48 4.91 10.08
C ILE A 33 -1.67 6.10 9.57
N VAL A 34 -1.75 7.25 10.25
CA VAL A 34 -0.94 8.42 9.89
C VAL A 34 0.52 8.14 10.25
N TRP A 35 1.43 8.39 9.31
CA TRP A 35 2.85 8.23 9.55
C TRP A 35 3.40 9.36 10.43
N GLU A 36 3.84 9.01 11.63
CA GLU A 36 4.52 9.92 12.54
C GLU A 36 5.95 9.45 12.81
N ARG A 37 6.94 10.20 12.33
CA ARG A 37 8.36 9.86 12.50
C ARG A 37 8.77 9.71 13.98
N LYS A 38 8.26 10.57 14.85
CA LYS A 38 8.64 10.64 16.27
C LYS A 38 7.78 9.73 17.16
N ASN A 39 6.63 9.30 16.67
CA ASN A 39 5.65 8.51 17.41
C ASN A 39 5.16 7.34 16.52
N PRO A 40 6.03 6.37 16.20
CA PRO A 40 5.66 5.29 15.31
C PRO A 40 4.50 4.46 15.88
N ALA A 41 3.63 3.97 14.99
CA ALA A 41 2.52 3.11 15.38
C ALA A 41 3.01 1.81 16.04
N LEU A 42 2.74 1.67 17.34
CA LEU A 42 3.17 0.52 18.15
C LEU A 42 2.66 -0.80 17.57
N GLU A 43 1.42 -0.83 17.06
CA GLU A 43 0.84 -2.01 16.42
C GLU A 43 1.71 -2.51 15.25
N LEU A 44 2.09 -1.62 14.33
CA LEU A 44 2.93 -1.99 13.19
C LEU A 44 4.33 -2.40 13.62
N GLN A 45 4.88 -1.74 14.64
CA GLN A 45 6.18 -2.09 15.19
C GLN A 45 6.18 -3.51 15.79
N SER A 46 5.15 -3.85 16.58
CA SER A 46 4.99 -5.17 17.18
C SER A 46 4.81 -6.26 16.11
N LEU A 47 3.95 -6.03 15.12
CA LEU A 47 3.73 -6.97 14.03
C LEU A 47 5.01 -7.18 13.19
N ALA A 48 5.76 -6.11 12.92
CA ALA A 48 7.01 -6.19 12.16
C ALA A 48 8.09 -6.95 12.93
N ALA A 49 8.21 -6.70 14.24
CA ALA A 49 9.15 -7.42 15.10
C ALA A 49 8.80 -8.91 15.22
N ALA A 50 7.51 -9.27 15.16
CA ALA A 50 7.05 -10.65 15.16
C ALA A 50 7.13 -11.33 13.78
N GLY A 51 7.50 -10.60 12.71
CA GLY A 51 7.52 -11.13 11.34
C GLY A 51 6.12 -11.45 10.78
N GLN A 52 5.06 -10.87 11.36
CA GLN A 52 3.67 -11.16 10.99
C GLN A 52 3.10 -10.21 9.94
N VAL A 53 3.83 -9.14 9.62
CA VAL A 53 3.44 -8.13 8.63
C VAL A 53 4.54 -7.96 7.59
N ALA A 54 4.14 -7.92 6.32
CA ALA A 54 5.03 -7.63 5.22
C ALA A 54 4.86 -6.20 4.71
N LEU A 55 5.97 -5.55 4.36
CA LEU A 55 5.95 -4.29 3.66
C LEU A 55 5.78 -4.55 2.15
N VAL A 56 4.78 -3.93 1.55
CA VAL A 56 4.62 -3.91 0.09
C VAL A 56 5.53 -2.83 -0.47
N TYR A 57 6.62 -3.23 -1.12
CA TYR A 57 7.63 -2.32 -1.65
C TYR A 57 8.26 -2.86 -2.94
N PRO A 58 8.65 -2.01 -3.89
CA PRO A 58 9.30 -2.48 -5.11
C PRO A 58 10.65 -3.13 -4.82
N ALA A 59 10.85 -4.35 -5.32
CA ALA A 59 12.11 -5.10 -5.19
C ALA A 59 13.34 -4.31 -5.67
N THR A 60 13.16 -3.48 -6.70
CA THR A 60 14.23 -2.69 -7.32
C THR A 60 14.77 -1.57 -6.43
N GLU A 61 14.00 -1.13 -5.41
CA GLU A 61 14.42 -0.03 -4.54
C GLU A 61 15.07 -0.48 -3.23
N SER A 62 14.73 -1.67 -2.72
CA SER A 62 15.25 -2.15 -1.44
C SER A 62 16.51 -3.02 -1.56
N GLY A 63 16.69 -3.71 -2.70
CA GLY A 63 17.74 -4.71 -2.86
C GLY A 63 17.58 -5.93 -1.93
N GLN A 64 16.45 -6.05 -1.24
CA GLN A 64 16.13 -7.18 -0.35
C GLN A 64 15.43 -8.30 -1.13
N GLN A 65 15.59 -9.53 -0.65
CA GLN A 65 14.81 -10.66 -1.16
C GLN A 65 13.33 -10.45 -0.83
N THR A 66 12.48 -10.68 -1.84
CA THR A 66 11.03 -10.55 -1.71
C THR A 66 10.38 -11.90 -1.43
N HIS A 67 9.39 -11.89 -0.55
CA HIS A 67 8.54 -13.02 -0.21
C HIS A 67 7.26 -13.07 -1.08
N HIS A 68 6.54 -14.19 -0.99
CA HIS A 68 5.22 -14.34 -1.57
C HIS A 68 4.15 -13.72 -0.69
N VAL A 69 3.13 -13.13 -1.33
CA VAL A 69 1.98 -12.52 -0.62
C VAL A 69 1.24 -13.56 0.24
N ASP A 70 1.21 -14.82 -0.19
CA ASP A 70 0.50 -15.90 0.52
C ASP A 70 1.10 -16.21 1.90
N GLU A 71 2.36 -15.87 2.14
CA GLU A 71 3.07 -16.11 3.41
C GLU A 71 2.58 -15.18 4.55
N PHE A 72 1.82 -14.12 4.24
CA PHE A 72 1.44 -13.09 5.20
C PHE A 72 -0.06 -12.84 5.26
N GLU A 73 -0.52 -12.49 6.45
CA GLU A 73 -1.90 -12.00 6.67
C GLU A 73 -1.96 -10.49 6.85
N HIS A 74 -0.85 -9.83 7.18
CA HIS A 74 -0.81 -8.39 7.39
C HIS A 74 0.12 -7.73 6.38
N PHE A 75 -0.31 -6.60 5.82
CA PHE A 75 0.47 -5.84 4.83
C PHE A 75 0.55 -4.36 5.19
N ILE A 76 1.73 -3.75 5.01
CA ILE A 76 1.91 -2.30 5.09
C ILE A 76 2.04 -1.76 3.67
N LEU A 77 1.20 -0.79 3.32
CA LEU A 77 1.32 0.02 2.12
C LEU A 77 1.69 1.46 2.50
N LEU A 78 2.70 2.00 1.83
CA LEU A 78 3.10 3.39 2.00
C LEU A 78 2.22 4.30 1.14
N ASP A 79 1.29 5.00 1.78
CA ASP A 79 0.30 5.83 1.10
C ASP A 79 0.80 7.28 0.98
N GLY A 80 1.37 7.58 -0.18
CA GLY A 80 1.73 8.92 -0.60
C GLY A 80 2.51 8.99 -1.89
N THR A 81 3.12 10.13 -2.19
CA THR A 81 3.98 10.24 -3.37
C THR A 81 5.20 9.32 -3.24
N TRP A 82 5.87 9.01 -4.36
CA TRP A 82 7.07 8.15 -4.37
C TRP A 82 8.18 8.72 -3.46
N GLN A 83 8.31 10.06 -3.44
CA GLN A 83 9.26 10.75 -2.58
C GLN A 83 8.88 10.63 -1.10
N GLU A 84 7.59 10.75 -0.77
CA GLU A 84 7.10 10.58 0.59
C GLU A 84 7.21 9.13 1.06
N ALA A 85 6.82 8.15 0.24
CA ALA A 85 6.98 6.73 0.53
C ALA A 85 8.46 6.37 0.80
N ARG A 86 9.38 6.80 -0.07
CA ARG A 86 10.82 6.60 0.14
C ARG A 86 11.31 7.26 1.42
N LYS A 87 10.82 8.46 1.75
CA LYS A 87 11.12 9.14 3.02
C LYS A 87 10.59 8.36 4.22
N MET A 88 9.35 7.86 4.16
CA MET A 88 8.74 7.04 5.22
C MET A 88 9.57 5.77 5.45
N PHE A 89 9.92 5.04 4.39
CA PHE A 89 10.81 3.87 4.45
C PHE A 89 12.17 4.19 5.08
N ASN A 90 12.87 5.21 4.56
CA ASN A 90 14.21 5.59 5.04
C ASN A 90 14.24 6.09 6.49
N ARG A 91 13.11 6.58 7.01
CA ARG A 91 13.01 7.20 8.34
C ARG A 91 12.30 6.33 9.37
N THR A 92 11.96 5.10 9.03
CA THR A 92 11.19 4.20 9.90
C THR A 92 11.91 2.85 10.03
N PRO A 93 12.63 2.62 11.15
CA PRO A 93 13.47 1.43 11.30
C PRO A 93 12.74 0.10 11.10
N TYR A 94 11.53 -0.05 11.65
CA TYR A 94 10.78 -1.32 11.54
C TYR A 94 10.36 -1.65 10.11
N LEU A 95 10.27 -0.67 9.20
CA LEU A 95 9.97 -0.91 7.80
C LEU A 95 11.17 -1.51 7.06
N GLN A 96 12.39 -1.20 7.50
CA GLN A 96 13.63 -1.69 6.87
C GLN A 96 13.94 -3.14 7.26
N SER A 97 13.48 -3.54 8.44
CA SER A 97 13.62 -4.91 8.96
C SER A 97 12.42 -5.81 8.64
N ALA A 98 11.29 -5.24 8.21
CA ALA A 98 10.10 -6.03 7.88
C ALA A 98 10.36 -6.87 6.61
N PRO A 99 9.83 -8.11 6.54
CA PRO A 99 9.78 -8.87 5.29
C PRO A 99 9.14 -8.04 4.19
N GLN A 100 9.67 -8.15 2.97
CA GLN A 100 9.16 -7.39 1.82
C GLN A 100 8.42 -8.29 0.85
N VAL A 101 7.29 -7.79 0.34
CA VAL A 101 6.58 -8.39 -0.79
C VAL A 101 6.58 -7.39 -1.94
N SER A 102 6.88 -7.87 -3.14
CA SER A 102 6.77 -7.06 -4.35
C SER A 102 5.58 -7.55 -5.16
N LEU A 103 4.65 -6.64 -5.44
CA LEU A 103 3.56 -6.91 -6.35
C LEU A 103 4.10 -6.92 -7.78
N LYS A 104 3.67 -7.89 -8.57
CA LYS A 104 3.91 -7.95 -10.01
C LYS A 104 2.58 -7.60 -10.68
N PRO A 105 2.37 -6.33 -11.05
CA PRO A 105 1.10 -5.92 -11.63
C PRO A 105 0.83 -6.74 -12.90
N GLN A 106 -0.39 -7.24 -13.06
CA GLN A 106 -0.78 -7.97 -14.27
C GLN A 106 -1.01 -7.02 -15.45
N SER A 107 -1.24 -5.73 -15.18
CA SER A 107 -1.50 -4.68 -16.16
C SER A 107 -0.76 -3.39 -15.83
N VAL A 108 -0.58 -2.52 -16.83
CA VAL A 108 -0.08 -1.16 -16.60
C VAL A 108 -1.06 -0.40 -15.72
N SER A 109 -0.54 0.47 -14.83
CA SER A 109 -1.38 1.33 -13.98
C SER A 109 -2.36 2.13 -14.83
N THR A 110 -3.62 2.16 -14.42
CA THR A 110 -4.71 2.92 -15.06
C THR A 110 -4.96 4.25 -14.37
N TYR A 111 -4.16 4.59 -13.34
CA TYR A 111 -4.33 5.81 -12.56
C TYR A 111 -3.91 7.06 -13.34
N LEU A 112 -4.89 7.84 -13.83
CA LEU A 112 -4.65 8.97 -14.75
C LEU A 112 -4.33 10.31 -14.06
N LEU A 113 -4.64 10.47 -12.78
CA LEU A 113 -4.59 11.79 -12.11
C LEU A 113 -3.17 12.20 -11.65
N ARG A 114 -2.15 11.35 -11.86
CA ARG A 114 -0.77 11.62 -11.42
C ARG A 114 0.13 12.02 -12.58
N ARG A 115 0.59 13.27 -12.55
CA ARG A 115 1.46 13.85 -13.60
C ARG A 115 2.83 13.18 -13.79
N ASN A 116 3.37 12.55 -12.74
CA ASN A 116 4.71 11.93 -12.75
C ASN A 116 4.61 10.46 -12.29
N GLN A 117 3.92 9.65 -13.08
CA GLN A 117 3.85 8.22 -12.86
C GLN A 117 5.16 7.58 -13.35
N ARG A 118 5.80 6.79 -12.50
CA ARG A 118 6.91 5.93 -12.96
C ARG A 118 6.29 4.76 -13.72
N ASP A 119 6.91 4.35 -14.82
CA ASP A 119 6.51 3.15 -15.55
C ASP A 119 6.45 1.95 -14.59
N GLY A 120 5.32 1.26 -14.58
CA GLY A 120 5.05 0.10 -13.71
C GLY A 120 4.71 0.41 -12.25
N GLY A 121 4.60 1.69 -11.86
CA GLY A 121 4.26 2.08 -10.49
C GLY A 121 2.76 2.11 -10.23
N LEU A 122 2.24 1.12 -9.50
CA LEU A 122 0.85 1.10 -9.02
C LEU A 122 0.57 2.24 -8.02
N CYS A 123 -0.65 2.76 -8.02
CA CYS A 123 -1.16 3.63 -6.96
C CYS A 123 -1.66 2.81 -5.75
N THR A 124 -1.95 3.49 -4.63
CA THR A 124 -2.39 2.82 -3.39
C THR A 124 -3.60 1.90 -3.61
N ALA A 125 -4.63 2.36 -4.34
CA ALA A 125 -5.80 1.52 -4.65
C ALA A 125 -5.45 0.29 -5.49
N GLU A 126 -4.62 0.44 -6.51
CA GLU A 126 -4.20 -0.69 -7.35
C GLU A 126 -3.36 -1.70 -6.56
N CYS A 127 -2.48 -1.25 -5.68
CA CYS A 127 -1.77 -2.16 -4.77
C CYS A 127 -2.73 -2.95 -3.88
N VAL A 128 -3.80 -2.33 -3.39
CA VAL A 128 -4.83 -3.02 -2.59
C VAL A 128 -5.59 -4.04 -3.45
N VAL A 129 -5.93 -3.71 -4.69
CA VAL A 129 -6.56 -4.65 -5.65
C VAL A 129 -5.69 -5.89 -5.84
N GLU A 130 -4.40 -5.72 -6.14
CA GLU A 130 -3.48 -6.84 -6.34
C GLU A 130 -3.35 -7.73 -5.08
N LEU A 131 -3.31 -7.14 -3.89
CA LEU A 131 -3.32 -7.90 -2.64
C LEU A 131 -4.62 -8.68 -2.44
N LEU A 132 -5.76 -8.08 -2.77
CA LEU A 132 -7.06 -8.75 -2.65
C LEU A 132 -7.15 -9.94 -3.61
N HIS A 133 -6.71 -9.78 -4.87
CA HIS A 133 -6.63 -10.88 -5.84
C HIS A 133 -5.70 -11.99 -5.36
N ALA A 134 -4.49 -11.64 -4.91
CA ALA A 134 -3.53 -12.61 -4.41
C ALA A 134 -4.08 -13.41 -3.20
N LYS A 135 -4.86 -12.76 -2.31
CA LYS A 135 -5.49 -13.43 -1.16
C LYS A 135 -6.86 -14.03 -1.46
N GLY A 136 -7.30 -14.07 -2.73
CA GLY A 136 -8.55 -14.71 -3.15
C GLY A 136 -9.82 -13.91 -2.83
N HIS A 137 -9.71 -12.65 -2.44
CA HIS A 137 -10.85 -11.74 -2.18
C HIS A 137 -11.36 -11.08 -3.49
N VAL A 138 -11.72 -11.91 -4.47
CA VAL A 138 -12.04 -11.47 -5.84
C VAL A 138 -13.20 -10.46 -5.88
N ASP A 139 -14.28 -10.69 -5.14
CA ASP A 139 -15.43 -9.77 -5.13
C ASP A 139 -15.08 -8.37 -4.61
N LEU A 140 -14.24 -8.29 -3.59
CA LEU A 140 -13.76 -7.02 -3.05
C LEU A 140 -12.78 -6.34 -4.01
N ALA A 141 -11.93 -7.12 -4.69
CA ALA A 141 -11.01 -6.60 -5.70
C ALA A 141 -11.80 -5.94 -6.85
N LEU A 142 -12.78 -6.64 -7.41
CA LEU A 142 -13.64 -6.13 -8.49
C LEU A 142 -14.44 -4.89 -8.05
N ALA A 143 -14.98 -4.89 -6.82
CA ALA A 143 -15.70 -3.73 -6.28
C ALA A 143 -14.79 -2.51 -6.10
N LEU A 144 -13.53 -2.71 -5.72
CA LEU A 144 -12.54 -1.65 -5.62
C LEU A 144 -12.11 -1.15 -7.02
N GLU A 145 -11.85 -2.05 -7.97
CA GLU A 145 -11.54 -1.70 -9.35
C GLU A 145 -12.63 -0.83 -9.99
N ALA A 146 -13.91 -1.20 -9.82
CA ALA A 146 -15.04 -0.42 -10.32
C ALA A 146 -15.07 0.99 -9.74
N ARG A 147 -14.94 1.12 -8.41
CA ARG A 147 -14.87 2.43 -7.73
C ARG A 147 -13.66 3.24 -8.15
N PHE A 148 -12.53 2.58 -8.39
CA PHE A 148 -11.31 3.22 -8.84
C PHE A 148 -11.43 3.76 -10.27
N SER A 149 -12.12 3.02 -11.15
CA SER A 149 -12.47 3.48 -12.50
C SER A 149 -13.33 4.75 -12.47
N GLU A 150 -14.37 4.78 -11.63
CA GLU A 150 -15.19 5.99 -11.43
C GLU A 150 -14.36 7.17 -10.93
N PHE A 151 -13.43 6.92 -10.00
CA PHE A 151 -12.54 7.96 -9.48
C PHE A 151 -11.63 8.57 -10.55
N ASN A 152 -11.13 7.76 -11.49
CA ASN A 152 -10.31 8.23 -12.61
C ASN A 152 -11.09 9.03 -13.65
N SER A 153 -12.42 8.91 -13.68
CA SER A 153 -13.31 9.61 -14.62
C SER A 153 -13.75 11.01 -14.15
N ARG A 154 -13.32 11.44 -12.96
CA ARG A 154 -13.63 12.75 -12.36
C ARG A 154 -12.56 13.78 -12.68
#